data_AF-A0A7S0V8V1-F1
#
_entry.id   AF-A0A7S0V8V1-F1
#
_cell.length_a   1.000
_cell.length_b   1.000
_cell.length_c   1.000
_cell.angle_alpha   90.00
_cell.angle_beta   90.00
_cell.angle_gamma   90.00
#
_symmetry.space_group_name_H-M   'P 1'
#
loop_
_entity.id
_entity.type
_entity.pdbx_description
1 polymer ?
#
loop_
_entity_poly.entity_id
_entity_poly.type
_entity_poly.pdbx_seq_one_letter_code
_entity_poly.pdbx_strand_id
1 'polypeptide(L)'
;GGLIPSVAVALAMHSDCHTALLEHAIPLVDDESWVQYKAAMWVGSREELRAYCEALGRKMYQRARNPWDAALFFVLAKKTTALSQLFKANDDPKVASFLLRNFASDEGSRLAARKNAFALMGKHRYGGAAAFFILGGSIKEAVDLFIYNERNLDAALLIARLAVPDNP
;
A
#
# COMPACT_ATOMS: atom_id res chain seq x y z
N GLY A 1 -5.62 -20.09 6.59
CA GLY A 1 -6.53 -18.98 6.25
C GLY A 1 -7.88 -19.12 6.90
N GLY A 2 -7.99 -18.80 8.19
CA GLY A 2 -9.27 -18.71 8.88
C GLY A 2 -10.02 -17.46 8.41
N LEU A 3 -11.25 -17.60 7.95
CA LEU A 3 -12.08 -16.42 7.66
C LEU A 3 -12.33 -15.68 8.98
N ILE A 4 -12.08 -14.37 9.00
CA ILE A 4 -12.58 -13.52 10.08
C ILE A 4 -14.11 -13.57 10.03
N PRO A 5 -14.79 -13.92 11.14
CA PRO A 5 -16.24 -13.84 11.21
C PRO A 5 -16.71 -12.43 10.86
N SER A 6 -17.75 -12.30 10.04
CA SER A 6 -18.35 -11.00 9.70
C SER A 6 -18.72 -10.20 10.94
N VAL A 7 -19.09 -10.89 12.03
CA VAL A 7 -19.33 -10.28 13.35
C VAL A 7 -18.09 -9.62 13.95
N ALA A 8 -16.89 -10.18 13.78
CA ALA A 8 -15.67 -9.55 14.30
C ALA A 8 -15.32 -8.27 13.53
N VAL A 9 -15.58 -8.25 12.21
CA VAL A 9 -15.45 -7.02 11.40
C VAL A 9 -16.49 -5.99 11.84
N ALA A 10 -17.75 -6.39 12.03
CA ALA A 10 -18.80 -5.49 12.49
C ALA A 10 -18.53 -4.91 13.89
N LEU A 11 -18.03 -5.73 14.82
CA LEU A 11 -17.63 -5.29 16.16
C LEU A 11 -16.44 -4.33 16.11
N ALA A 12 -15.44 -4.59 15.26
CA ALA A 12 -14.33 -3.68 15.04
C ALA A 12 -14.81 -2.34 14.44
N MET A 13 -15.76 -2.37 13.50
CA MET A 13 -16.38 -1.16 12.92
C MET A 13 -17.08 -0.32 13.98
N HIS A 14 -17.84 -0.94 14.88
CA HIS A 14 -18.60 -0.26 15.94
C HIS A 14 -17.78 0.10 17.18
N SER A 15 -16.51 -0.32 17.25
CA SER A 15 -15.64 0.04 18.37
C SER A 15 -15.17 1.49 18.24
N ASP A 16 -15.16 2.25 19.34
CA ASP A 16 -14.54 3.59 19.37
C ASP A 16 -13.00 3.52 19.57
N CYS A 17 -12.43 2.31 19.66
CA CYS A 17 -11.01 2.06 19.97
C CYS A 17 -10.23 1.56 18.74
N HIS A 18 -10.43 2.17 17.56
CA HIS A 18 -9.77 1.74 16.32
C HIS A 18 -8.25 1.76 16.42
N THR A 19 -7.67 2.77 17.06
CA THR A 19 -6.22 2.92 17.23
C THR A 19 -5.59 1.80 18.06
N ALA A 20 -6.17 1.47 19.22
CA ALA A 20 -5.70 0.39 20.07
C ALA A 20 -5.80 -0.98 19.37
N LEU A 21 -6.86 -1.20 18.58
CA LEU A 21 -7.00 -2.40 17.77
C LEU A 21 -5.92 -2.52 16.70
N LEU A 22 -5.55 -1.41 16.05
CA LEU A 22 -4.47 -1.38 15.06
C LEU A 22 -3.11 -1.67 15.71
N GLU A 23 -2.83 -1.07 16.86
CA GLU A 23 -1.58 -1.31 17.62
C GLU A 23 -1.43 -2.77 18.03
N HIS A 24 -2.53 -3.45 18.40
CA HIS A 24 -2.51 -4.87 18.70
C HIS A 24 -2.47 -5.76 17.44
N ALA A 25 -3.03 -5.31 16.31
CA ALA A 25 -3.05 -6.06 15.07
C ALA A 25 -1.68 -6.08 14.36
N ILE A 26 -0.92 -4.98 14.40
CA ILE A 26 0.37 -4.86 13.69
C ILE A 26 1.36 -5.96 14.12
N PRO A 27 1.58 -6.25 15.42
CA PRO A 27 2.44 -7.35 15.86
C PRO A 27 1.98 -8.72 15.38
N LEU A 28 0.67 -8.94 15.29
CA LEU A 28 0.05 -10.22 14.89
C LEU A 28 0.13 -10.51 13.39
N VAL A 29 0.59 -9.56 12.57
CA VAL A 29 0.88 -9.80 11.16
C VAL A 29 2.10 -10.74 11.03
N ASP A 30 1.88 -12.04 11.11
CA ASP A 30 2.81 -13.08 10.65
C ASP A 30 2.52 -13.46 9.19
N ASP A 31 3.26 -14.44 8.62
CA ASP A 31 3.34 -14.80 7.19
C ASP A 31 2.04 -14.88 6.37
N GLU A 32 0.88 -14.94 7.02
CA GLU A 32 -0.41 -14.90 6.35
C GLU A 32 -0.77 -13.47 5.90
N SER A 33 -0.52 -13.22 4.61
CA SER A 33 -0.73 -12.00 3.81
C SER A 33 -2.10 -11.30 3.94
N TRP A 34 -3.09 -11.89 4.60
CA TRP A 34 -4.49 -11.43 4.58
C TRP A 34 -4.89 -10.54 5.76
N VAL A 35 -4.20 -10.56 6.90
CA VAL A 35 -4.51 -9.67 8.04
C VAL A 35 -4.17 -8.21 7.70
N GLN A 36 -3.19 -8.02 6.82
CA GLN A 36 -2.61 -6.72 6.44
C GLN A 36 -3.63 -5.72 5.91
N TYR A 37 -4.61 -6.19 5.14
CA TYR A 37 -5.49 -5.33 4.36
C TYR A 37 -6.88 -5.13 4.99
N LYS A 38 -7.23 -5.93 5.99
CA LYS A 38 -8.57 -5.92 6.61
C LYS A 38 -8.86 -4.67 7.45
N ALA A 39 -7.83 -3.93 7.85
CA ALA A 39 -7.99 -2.60 8.45
C ALA A 39 -8.81 -1.66 7.55
N ALA A 40 -8.75 -1.84 6.22
CA ALA A 40 -9.56 -1.08 5.27
C ALA A 40 -11.07 -1.32 5.39
N MET A 41 -11.52 -2.36 6.09
CA MET A 41 -12.96 -2.60 6.27
C MET A 41 -13.56 -1.85 7.46
N TRP A 42 -12.77 -1.53 8.48
CA TRP A 42 -13.31 -1.05 9.76
C TRP A 42 -12.71 0.25 10.28
N VAL A 43 -11.50 0.63 9.88
CA VAL A 43 -10.94 1.93 10.25
C VAL A 43 -11.70 3.04 9.52
N GLY A 44 -12.29 3.99 10.24
CA GLY A 44 -13.04 5.09 9.65
C GLY A 44 -12.14 6.18 9.05
N SER A 45 -11.14 6.63 9.81
CA SER A 45 -10.25 7.74 9.44
C SER A 45 -9.24 7.34 8.35
N ARG A 46 -9.07 8.22 7.35
CA ARG A 46 -8.00 8.08 6.35
C ARG A 46 -6.62 8.35 6.95
N GLU A 47 -6.50 9.26 7.91
CA GLU A 47 -5.22 9.53 8.59
C GLU A 47 -4.75 8.31 9.38
N GLU A 48 -5.62 7.68 10.16
CA GLU A 48 -5.30 6.47 10.93
C GLU A 48 -4.89 5.32 10.01
N LEU A 49 -5.62 5.15 8.90
CA LEU A 49 -5.32 4.11 7.93
C LEU A 49 -3.97 4.37 7.22
N ARG A 50 -3.60 5.63 6.97
CA ARG A 50 -2.27 5.99 6.44
C ARG A 50 -1.17 5.71 7.46
N ALA A 51 -1.39 6.04 8.74
CA ALA A 51 -0.43 5.75 9.81
C ALA A 51 -0.23 4.23 9.97
N TYR A 52 -1.31 3.46 9.89
CA TYR A 52 -1.26 2.00 9.88
C TYR A 52 -0.47 1.46 8.68
N CYS A 53 -0.71 1.97 7.46
CA CYS A 53 0.08 1.60 6.29
C CYS A 53 1.58 1.91 6.47
N GLU A 54 1.93 3.06 7.06
CA GLU A 54 3.33 3.40 7.33
C GLU A 54 3.98 2.42 8.32
N ALA A 55 3.28 2.08 9.41
CA ALA A 55 3.75 1.11 10.39
C ALA A 55 3.91 -0.30 9.80
N LEU A 56 2.94 -0.71 8.98
CA LEU A 56 2.96 -1.99 8.27
C LEU A 56 4.11 -2.04 7.26
N GLY A 57 4.31 -0.99 6.47
CA GLY A 57 5.43 -0.87 5.53
C GLY A 57 6.79 -0.98 6.22
N ARG A 58 6.94 -0.34 7.40
CA ARG A 58 8.15 -0.50 8.23
C ARG A 58 8.36 -1.94 8.68
N LYS A 59 7.33 -2.61 9.18
CA LYS A 59 7.40 -4.01 9.62
C LYS A 59 7.78 -4.94 8.47
N MET A 60 7.17 -4.77 7.30
CA MET A 60 7.46 -5.57 6.09
C MET A 60 8.90 -5.39 5.64
N TYR A 61 9.40 -4.15 5.63
CA TYR A 61 10.80 -3.87 5.28
C TYR A 61 11.78 -4.46 6.30
N GLN A 62 11.52 -4.33 7.61
CA GLN A 62 12.38 -4.89 8.65
C GLN A 62 12.53 -6.42 8.53
N ARG A 63 11.46 -7.10 8.09
CA ARG A 63 11.43 -8.55 7.92
C ARG A 63 12.24 -9.03 6.72
N ALA A 64 11.91 -8.53 5.52
CA ALA A 64 12.47 -9.05 4.27
C ALA A 64 13.69 -8.26 3.77
N ARG A 65 13.96 -7.08 4.35
CA ARG A 65 14.93 -6.08 3.85
C ARG A 65 14.77 -5.77 2.37
N ASN A 66 13.55 -5.88 1.87
CA ASN A 66 13.20 -5.66 0.48
C ASN A 66 12.26 -4.45 0.36
N PRO A 67 12.69 -3.35 -0.29
CA PRO A 67 11.89 -2.14 -0.41
C PRO A 67 10.65 -2.34 -1.30
N TRP A 68 10.64 -3.35 -2.18
CA TRP A 68 9.49 -3.64 -3.04
C TRP A 68 8.27 -4.12 -2.26
N ASP A 69 8.48 -4.86 -1.16
CA ASP A 69 7.40 -5.41 -0.33
C ASP A 69 6.73 -4.32 0.51
N ALA A 70 7.47 -3.24 0.80
CA ALA A 70 6.96 -2.08 1.53
C ALA A 70 6.44 -0.96 0.61
N ALA A 71 6.73 -1.01 -0.69
CA ALA A 71 6.49 0.08 -1.64
C ALA A 71 5.03 0.53 -1.69
N LEU A 72 4.09 -0.41 -1.79
CA LEU A 72 2.66 -0.11 -1.84
C LEU A 72 2.22 0.67 -0.59
N PHE A 73 2.58 0.17 0.59
CA PHE A 73 2.16 0.77 1.85
C PHE A 73 2.73 2.18 2.06
N PHE A 74 3.99 2.42 1.72
CA PHE A 74 4.58 3.75 1.80
C PHE A 74 3.96 4.74 0.80
N VAL A 75 3.60 4.28 -0.40
CA VAL A 75 2.90 5.14 -1.38
C VAL A 75 1.49 5.48 -0.90
N LEU A 76 0.73 4.50 -0.38
CA LEU A 76 -0.59 4.73 0.19
C LEU A 76 -0.55 5.65 1.42
N ALA A 77 0.52 5.59 2.21
CA ALA A 77 0.78 6.50 3.32
C ALA A 77 1.26 7.90 2.90
N LYS A 78 1.42 8.17 1.60
CA LYS A 78 1.99 9.41 1.04
C LYS A 78 3.42 9.72 1.52
N LYS A 79 4.22 8.68 1.82
CA LYS A 79 5.60 8.77 2.32
C LYS A 79 6.63 8.36 1.27
N THR A 80 6.56 8.93 0.07
CA THR A 80 7.46 8.61 -1.05
C THR A 80 8.93 8.94 -0.77
N THR A 81 9.20 9.97 0.05
CA THR A 81 10.57 10.32 0.48
C THR A 81 11.19 9.22 1.35
N ALA A 82 10.42 8.64 2.27
CA ALA A 82 10.89 7.52 3.10
C ALA A 82 11.17 6.29 2.22
N LEU A 83 10.28 5.98 1.28
CA LEU A 83 10.49 4.89 0.33
C LEU A 83 11.75 5.11 -0.53
N SER A 84 12.00 6.34 -0.99
CA SER A 84 13.23 6.69 -1.73
C SER A 84 14.48 6.39 -0.91
N GLN A 85 14.49 6.70 0.38
CA GLN A 85 15.62 6.39 1.27
C GLN A 85 15.84 4.87 1.41
N LEU A 86 14.77 4.08 1.50
CA LEU A 86 14.88 2.62 1.54
C LEU A 86 15.51 2.06 0.25
N PHE A 87 15.11 2.57 -0.92
CA PHE A 87 15.72 2.17 -2.20
C PHE A 87 17.19 2.58 -2.30
N LYS A 88 17.59 3.75 -1.75
CA LYS A 88 19.02 4.12 -1.67
C LYS A 88 19.81 3.17 -0.78
N ALA A 89 19.26 2.79 0.37
CA ALA A 89 19.91 1.86 1.29
C ALA A 89 20.07 0.44 0.70
N ASN A 90 19.21 0.07 -0.26
CA ASN A 90 19.24 -1.19 -0.99
C ASN A 90 19.97 -1.12 -2.35
N ASP A 91 20.80 -0.10 -2.56
CA ASP A 91 21.63 0.07 -3.77
C ASP A 91 20.84 0.20 -5.09
N ASP A 92 19.63 0.80 -5.03
CA ASP A 92 18.83 1.15 -6.21
C ASP A 92 18.58 2.67 -6.31
N PRO A 93 19.64 3.47 -6.61
CA PRO A 93 19.54 4.92 -6.68
C PRO A 93 18.66 5.41 -7.84
N LYS A 94 18.45 4.58 -8.86
CA LYS A 94 17.60 4.91 -10.02
C LYS A 94 16.14 4.96 -9.60
N VAL A 95 15.64 3.96 -8.89
CA VAL A 95 14.27 3.98 -8.36
C VAL A 95 14.13 5.07 -7.29
N ALA A 96 15.13 5.23 -6.43
CA ALA A 96 15.10 6.28 -5.41
C ALA A 96 14.96 7.69 -5.98
N SER A 97 15.72 8.03 -7.03
CA SER A 97 15.63 9.33 -7.70
C SER A 97 14.31 9.50 -8.45
N PHE A 98 13.78 8.42 -9.05
CA PHE A 98 12.48 8.43 -9.70
C PHE A 98 11.35 8.79 -8.71
N LEU A 99 11.35 8.20 -7.52
CA LEU A 99 10.33 8.44 -6.48
C LEU A 99 10.28 9.88 -5.94
N LEU A 100 11.35 10.66 -6.15
CA LEU A 100 11.43 12.07 -5.74
C LEU A 100 10.92 13.05 -6.81
N ARG A 101 10.50 12.55 -7.98
CA ARG A 101 9.91 13.39 -9.03
C ARG A 101 8.53 13.89 -8.61
N ASN A 102 8.10 14.99 -9.22
CA ASN A 102 6.76 15.55 -8.98
C ASN A 102 5.72 14.84 -9.87
N PHE A 103 5.01 13.86 -9.31
CA PHE A 103 3.94 13.16 -10.02
C PHE A 103 2.59 13.91 -10.05
N ALA A 104 2.43 14.96 -9.24
CA ALA A 104 1.18 15.73 -9.18
C ALA A 104 1.00 16.61 -10.43
N SER A 105 2.09 17.20 -10.94
CA SER A 105 2.02 18.19 -12.02
C SER A 105 2.66 17.73 -13.33
N ASP A 106 3.59 16.76 -13.30
CA ASP A 106 4.34 16.33 -14.49
C ASP A 106 3.73 15.08 -15.13
N GLU A 107 3.09 15.26 -16.29
CA GLU A 107 2.53 14.18 -17.10
C GLU A 107 3.61 13.20 -17.61
N GLY A 108 4.82 13.68 -17.89
CA GLY A 108 5.93 12.83 -18.34
C GLY A 108 6.36 11.85 -17.25
N SER A 109 6.45 12.32 -16.00
CA SER A 109 6.72 11.46 -14.83
C SER A 109 5.59 10.46 -14.58
N ARG A 110 4.32 10.86 -14.75
CA ARG A 110 3.18 9.92 -14.64
C ARG A 110 3.22 8.84 -15.72
N LEU A 111 3.48 9.21 -16.97
CA LEU A 111 3.59 8.24 -18.07
C LEU A 111 4.74 7.27 -17.85
N ALA A 112 5.88 7.76 -17.38
CA ALA A 112 7.02 6.90 -17.02
C ALA A 112 6.66 5.94 -15.86
N ALA A 113 5.92 6.41 -14.86
CA ALA A 113 5.47 5.56 -13.75
C ALA A 113 4.57 4.43 -14.25
N ARG A 114 3.61 4.73 -15.12
CA ARG A 114 2.73 3.73 -15.74
C ARG A 114 3.52 2.68 -16.53
N LYS A 115 4.47 3.10 -17.37
CA LYS A 115 5.33 2.16 -18.12
C LYS A 115 6.15 1.26 -17.19
N ASN A 116 6.70 1.83 -16.13
CA ASN A 116 7.44 1.07 -15.12
C ASN A 116 6.55 0.08 -14.36
N ALA A 117 5.29 0.44 -14.08
CA ALA A 117 4.31 -0.46 -13.48
C ALA A 117 4.05 -1.70 -14.36
N PHE A 118 3.83 -1.51 -15.67
CA PHE A 118 3.69 -2.64 -16.61
C PHE A 118 4.92 -3.55 -16.65
N ALA A 119 6.12 -2.96 -16.61
CA ALA A 119 7.37 -3.74 -16.53
C ALA A 119 7.49 -4.55 -15.23
N LEU A 120 6.98 -4.04 -14.11
CA LEU A 120 6.96 -4.73 -12.82
C LEU A 120 5.93 -5.87 -12.77
N MET A 121 4.78 -5.71 -13.45
CA MET A 121 3.81 -6.79 -13.58
C MET A 121 4.40 -8.00 -14.32
N GLY A 122 5.17 -7.77 -15.39
CA GLY A 122 5.87 -8.84 -16.10
C GLY A 122 6.91 -9.59 -15.25
N LYS A 123 7.29 -9.03 -14.09
CA LYS A 123 8.20 -9.65 -13.11
C LYS A 123 7.47 -10.22 -11.89
N HIS A 124 6.14 -10.32 -11.93
CA HIS A 124 5.29 -10.75 -10.80
C HIS A 124 5.48 -9.91 -9.53
N ARG A 125 5.87 -8.64 -9.65
CA ARG A 125 6.04 -7.72 -8.51
C ARG A 125 4.82 -6.83 -8.35
N TYR A 126 3.71 -7.40 -7.91
CA TYR A 126 2.41 -6.74 -7.92
C TYR A 126 2.30 -5.54 -6.98
N GLY A 127 2.84 -5.64 -5.75
CA GLY A 127 2.87 -4.50 -4.81
C GLY A 127 3.65 -3.30 -5.36
N GLY A 128 4.81 -3.55 -5.97
CA GLY A 128 5.58 -2.53 -6.68
C GLY A 128 4.84 -1.95 -7.87
N ALA A 129 4.23 -2.79 -8.71
CA ALA A 129 3.46 -2.33 -9.86
C ALA A 129 2.29 -1.42 -9.45
N ALA A 130 1.52 -1.82 -8.43
CA ALA A 130 0.43 -0.99 -7.91
C ALA A 130 0.92 0.34 -7.35
N ALA A 131 2.04 0.36 -6.62
CA ALA A 131 2.66 1.60 -6.14
C ALA A 131 2.95 2.57 -7.29
N PHE A 132 3.49 2.07 -8.40
CA PHE A 132 3.80 2.88 -9.58
C PHE A 132 2.53 3.29 -10.36
N PHE A 133 1.50 2.44 -10.42
CA PHE A 133 0.21 2.81 -11.01
C PHE A 133 -0.44 3.97 -10.24
N ILE A 134 -0.40 3.94 -8.90
CA ILE A 134 -0.90 5.01 -8.04
C ILE A 134 -0.13 6.32 -8.29
N LEU A 135 1.21 6.26 -8.33
CA LEU A 135 2.05 7.43 -8.67
C LEU A 135 1.77 7.95 -10.09
N GLY A 136 1.45 7.06 -11.02
CA GLY A 136 1.02 7.41 -12.38
C GLY A 136 -0.42 7.90 -12.50
N GLY A 137 -1.18 7.99 -11.41
CA GLY A 137 -2.59 8.37 -11.42
C GLY A 137 -3.54 7.34 -12.06
N SER A 138 -3.08 6.11 -12.27
CA SER A 138 -3.84 4.98 -12.81
C SER A 138 -4.36 4.10 -11.69
N ILE A 139 -5.27 4.64 -10.86
CA ILE A 139 -5.77 3.95 -9.66
C ILE A 139 -6.58 2.71 -10.03
N LYS A 140 -7.37 2.79 -11.13
CA LYS A 140 -8.18 1.67 -11.60
C LYS A 140 -7.31 0.45 -11.90
N GLU A 141 -6.20 0.65 -12.60
CA GLU A 141 -5.26 -0.40 -12.95
C GLU A 141 -4.58 -1.01 -11.71
N ALA A 142 -4.33 -0.20 -10.67
CA ALA A 142 -3.83 -0.71 -9.39
C ALA A 142 -4.87 -1.58 -8.66
N VAL A 143 -6.15 -1.19 -8.70
CA VAL A 143 -7.25 -1.95 -8.11
C VAL A 143 -7.49 -3.25 -8.87
N ASP A 144 -7.60 -3.18 -10.20
CA ASP A 144 -7.80 -4.33 -11.09
C ASP A 144 -6.66 -5.35 -10.92
N LEU A 145 -5.42 -4.91 -10.73
CA LEU A 145 -4.28 -5.79 -10.46
C LEU A 145 -4.53 -6.70 -9.24
N PHE A 146 -5.03 -6.13 -8.14
CA PHE A 146 -5.28 -6.91 -6.93
C PHE A 146 -6.54 -7.76 -7.01
N ILE A 147 -7.55 -7.35 -7.78
CA ILE A 147 -8.77 -8.13 -8.00
C ILE A 147 -8.49 -9.35 -8.89
N TYR A 148 -7.85 -9.15 -10.03
CA TYR A 148 -7.73 -10.20 -11.06
C TYR A 148 -6.48 -11.06 -10.91
N ASN A 149 -5.34 -10.49 -10.52
CA ASN A 149 -4.09 -11.24 -10.42
C ASN A 149 -3.90 -11.85 -9.02
N GLU A 150 -4.03 -11.04 -7.97
CA GLU A 150 -3.81 -11.48 -6.58
C GLU A 150 -5.08 -12.05 -5.91
N ARG A 151 -6.26 -11.82 -6.50
CA ARG A 151 -7.57 -12.21 -5.94
C ARG A 151 -7.78 -11.72 -4.49
N ASN A 152 -7.25 -10.55 -4.17
CA ASN A 152 -7.27 -9.96 -2.84
C ASN A 152 -8.17 -8.71 -2.81
N LEU A 153 -9.43 -8.91 -2.44
CA LEU A 153 -10.42 -7.85 -2.34
C LEU A 153 -10.11 -6.84 -1.23
N ASP A 154 -9.51 -7.30 -0.13
CA ASP A 154 -9.17 -6.43 0.99
C ASP A 154 -8.09 -5.41 0.56
N ALA A 155 -7.08 -5.86 -0.20
CA ALA A 155 -6.04 -5.00 -0.75
C ALA A 155 -6.59 -4.01 -1.78
N ALA A 156 -7.48 -4.48 -2.66
CA ALA A 156 -8.17 -3.63 -3.63
C ALA A 156 -8.99 -2.53 -2.94
N LEU A 157 -9.69 -2.87 -1.84
CA LEU A 157 -10.43 -1.90 -1.04
C LEU A 157 -9.50 -0.89 -0.37
N LEU A 158 -8.38 -1.34 0.22
CA LEU A 158 -7.39 -0.45 0.82
C LEU A 158 -6.87 0.58 -0.20
N ILE A 159 -6.53 0.12 -1.41
CA ILE A 159 -6.08 0.99 -2.50
C ILE A 159 -7.18 1.97 -2.89
N ALA A 160 -8.41 1.50 -3.12
CA ALA A 160 -9.53 2.35 -3.50
C ALA A 160 -9.81 3.44 -2.44
N ARG A 161 -9.64 3.14 -1.15
CA ARG A 161 -9.87 4.10 -0.07
C ARG A 161 -8.77 5.15 0.06
N LEU A 162 -7.51 4.79 -0.16
CA LEU A 162 -6.36 5.64 0.13
C LEU A 162 -5.73 6.31 -1.09
N ALA A 163 -5.83 5.70 -2.27
CA ALA A 163 -5.21 6.20 -3.50
C ALA A 163 -6.02 7.33 -4.15
N VAL A 164 -7.33 7.42 -3.88
CA VAL A 164 -8.16 8.53 -4.33
C VAL A 164 -7.71 9.80 -3.60
N PRO A 165 -7.45 10.92 -4.32
CA PRO A 165 -7.12 12.19 -3.70
C PRO A 165 -8.14 12.56 -2.62
N ASP A 166 -7.67 13.21 -1.55
CA ASP A 166 -8.59 13.86 -0.62
C ASP A 166 -9.25 14.98 -1.43
N ASN A 167 -10.57 14.90 -1.64
CA ASN A 167 -11.30 15.82 -2.51
C ASN A 167 -11.00 17.27 -2.10
N PRO A 168 -10.80 18.21 -3.03
CA PRO A 168 -10.54 19.62 -2.72
C PRO A 168 -11.71 20.27 -1.97
#